data_AF-A0A815CKD6-F1
#
_entry.id   AF-A0A815CKD6-F1
#
_cell.length_a   1.000
_cell.length_b   1.000
_cell.length_c   1.000
_cell.angle_alpha   90.00
_cell.angle_beta   90.00
_cell.angle_gamma   90.00
#
_symmetry.space_group_name_H-M   'P 1'
#
loop_
_entity.id
_entity.type
_entity.pdbx_description
1 polymer ?
#
loop_
_entity_poly.entity_id
_entity_poly.type
_entity_poly.pdbx_seq_one_letter_code
_entity_poly.pdbx_strand_id
1 'polypeptide(L)'
;MSQIQKLTSEKGKSMLLHASYIYTLERSTAEKLIFRCRDRNCKARCHTNLSMDAFQSPPTAHCHAPNPDLVPALQLKSDIKARATVTDEPTSSILHTALRAYPLSAAGQLPKTDALMLTIRRQRVAPSLDPDGRLPEKLRKTDRGEDLILFESVKLIIFTTKSNLSILKQYKHWFADGTFKVIANETFSLLSLIVSRLVGDVIKAFDIVAELFDDDADDPLDYFEKTWIGERKRRGIGRKDPQFAHQLWNVYDRIIAGVPRSNNAVEGWHNAFASRVSINHPTIIKLTEKTRREQSKFEIDIAKILQGHEVKTRKLMYKKLDERIESLVSAYDSYQLGQYLSNVAANIYL
;
A
#
# COMPACT_ATOMS: atom_id res chain seq x y z
N MET A 1 29.40 -46.22 -10.44
CA MET A 1 29.47 -45.30 -11.60
C MET A 1 28.78 -44.00 -11.21
N SER A 2 29.42 -42.85 -11.35
CA SER A 2 28.83 -41.55 -11.01
C SER A 2 27.65 -41.25 -11.93
N GLN A 3 26.46 -41.05 -11.37
CA GLN A 3 25.24 -40.77 -12.12
C GLN A 3 25.29 -39.36 -12.74
N ILE A 4 24.63 -39.19 -13.89
CA ILE A 4 24.46 -37.89 -14.54
C ILE A 4 23.43 -37.07 -13.75
N GLN A 5 23.81 -35.89 -13.27
CA GLN A 5 22.87 -34.94 -12.68
C GLN A 5 22.63 -33.77 -13.63
N LYS A 6 21.35 -33.44 -13.86
CA LYS A 6 20.93 -32.33 -14.72
C LYS A 6 20.92 -31.03 -13.93
N LEU A 7 21.51 -29.99 -14.50
CA LEU A 7 21.52 -28.63 -13.96
C LEU A 7 21.05 -27.65 -15.03
N THR A 8 20.72 -26.43 -14.63
CA THR A 8 20.40 -25.34 -15.56
C THR A 8 21.31 -24.15 -15.32
N SER A 9 21.69 -23.47 -16.40
CA SER A 9 22.52 -22.27 -16.35
C SER A 9 21.72 -21.04 -15.95
N GLU A 10 22.43 -19.93 -15.69
CA GLU A 10 21.79 -18.65 -15.38
C GLU A 10 20.84 -18.14 -16.48
N LYS A 11 21.10 -18.54 -17.74
CA LYS A 11 20.30 -18.18 -18.92
C LYS A 11 19.35 -19.30 -19.36
N GLY A 12 19.06 -20.27 -18.49
CA GLY A 12 18.14 -21.38 -18.78
C GLY A 12 18.67 -22.47 -19.72
N LYS A 13 19.93 -22.38 -20.18
CA LYS A 13 20.57 -23.44 -20.98
C LYS A 13 20.87 -24.67 -20.13
N SER A 14 20.73 -25.86 -20.70
CA SER A 14 21.04 -27.14 -20.05
C SER A 14 22.51 -27.27 -19.65
N MET A 15 22.72 -27.80 -18.45
CA MET A 15 24.02 -28.12 -17.88
C MET A 15 24.01 -29.53 -17.31
N LEU A 16 25.19 -30.11 -17.19
CA LEU A 16 25.37 -31.49 -16.72
C LEU A 16 26.46 -31.53 -15.67
N LEU A 17 26.23 -32.26 -14.59
CA LEU A 17 27.22 -32.59 -13.58
C LEU A 17 27.54 -34.08 -13.64
N HIS A 18 28.82 -34.41 -13.76
CA HIS A 18 29.30 -35.78 -13.70
C HIS A 18 30.72 -35.81 -13.12
N ALA A 19 30.96 -36.71 -12.16
CA ALA A 19 32.25 -36.84 -11.46
C ALA A 19 32.80 -35.49 -10.92
N SER A 20 31.91 -34.64 -10.38
CA SER A 20 32.23 -33.29 -9.87
C SER A 20 32.74 -32.29 -10.92
N TYR A 21 32.62 -32.62 -12.22
CA TYR A 21 32.84 -31.70 -13.33
C TYR A 21 31.52 -31.18 -13.88
N ILE A 22 31.49 -29.88 -14.15
CA ILE A 22 30.33 -29.18 -14.67
C ILE A 22 30.52 -28.93 -16.16
N TYR A 23 29.54 -29.34 -16.95
CA TYR A 23 29.51 -29.15 -18.39
C TYR A 23 28.34 -28.25 -18.81
N THR A 24 28.55 -27.44 -19.83
CA THR A 24 27.55 -26.57 -20.46
C THR A 24 27.26 -27.02 -21.87
N LEU A 25 25.98 -26.99 -22.29
CA LEU A 25 25.58 -27.35 -23.64
C LEU A 25 26.27 -26.47 -24.67
N GLU A 26 26.97 -27.08 -25.62
CA GLU A 26 27.54 -26.39 -26.78
C GLU A 26 26.66 -26.52 -28.01
N ARG A 27 26.24 -27.75 -28.33
CA ARG A 27 25.52 -28.05 -29.56
C ARG A 27 24.49 -29.16 -29.31
N SER A 28 23.34 -29.01 -29.93
CA SER A 28 22.31 -30.05 -30.04
C SER A 28 22.29 -30.56 -31.48
N THR A 29 22.13 -31.88 -31.65
CA THR A 29 21.93 -32.55 -32.93
C THR A 29 20.68 -33.43 -32.83
N ALA A 30 20.19 -33.98 -33.94
CA ALA A 30 19.00 -34.83 -33.93
C ALA A 30 19.13 -36.07 -33.04
N GLU A 31 20.35 -36.58 -32.83
CA GLU A 31 20.61 -37.83 -32.11
C GLU A 31 21.24 -37.61 -30.73
N LYS A 32 21.90 -36.47 -30.50
CA LYS A 32 22.74 -36.27 -29.31
C LYS A 32 22.93 -34.83 -28.89
N LEU A 33 23.28 -34.67 -27.62
CA LEU A 33 23.66 -33.41 -27.00
C LEU A 33 25.16 -33.40 -26.71
N ILE A 34 25.85 -32.35 -27.15
CA ILE A 34 27.29 -32.16 -27.00
C ILE A 34 27.54 -31.08 -25.95
N PHE A 35 28.25 -31.44 -24.89
CA PHE A 35 28.60 -30.52 -23.80
C PHE A 35 30.12 -30.28 -23.75
N ARG A 36 30.52 -29.07 -23.34
CA ARG A 36 31.90 -28.69 -22.95
C ARG A 36 32.01 -28.56 -21.46
N CYS A 37 33.21 -28.79 -20.94
CA CYS A 37 33.56 -28.27 -19.63
C CYS A 37 33.25 -26.77 -19.52
N ARG A 38 32.78 -26.36 -18.34
CA ARG A 38 32.45 -24.96 -18.05
C ARG A 38 33.71 -24.07 -18.00
N ASP A 39 34.85 -24.62 -17.58
CA ASP A 39 36.12 -23.89 -17.60
C ASP A 39 36.51 -23.60 -19.05
N ARG A 40 36.74 -22.31 -19.34
CA ARG A 40 37.09 -21.84 -20.69
C ARG A 40 38.45 -22.35 -21.17
N ASN A 41 39.34 -22.67 -20.23
CA ASN A 41 40.67 -23.19 -20.54
C ASN A 41 40.65 -24.72 -20.74
N CYS A 42 39.55 -25.39 -20.39
CA CYS A 42 39.40 -26.82 -20.53
C CYS A 42 38.73 -27.20 -21.86
N LYS A 43 39.34 -28.14 -22.59
CA LYS A 43 38.82 -28.64 -23.86
C LYS A 43 37.92 -29.88 -23.72
N ALA A 44 37.66 -30.33 -22.50
CA ALA A 44 36.94 -31.56 -22.26
C ALA A 44 35.48 -31.51 -22.75
N ARG A 45 35.01 -32.63 -23.31
CA ARG A 45 33.70 -32.85 -23.91
C ARG A 45 33.05 -34.12 -23.38
N CYS A 46 31.72 -34.11 -23.35
CA CYS A 46 30.93 -35.32 -23.18
C CYS A 46 29.70 -35.27 -24.08
N HIS A 47 29.25 -36.44 -24.53
CA HIS A 47 28.09 -36.58 -25.41
C HIS A 47 27.03 -37.43 -24.72
N THR A 48 25.80 -36.92 -24.63
CA THR A 48 24.67 -37.67 -24.09
C THR A 48 23.59 -37.87 -25.14
N ASN A 49 22.69 -38.81 -24.90
CA ASN A 49 21.41 -38.83 -25.60
C ASN A 49 20.55 -37.58 -25.27
N LEU A 50 19.44 -37.42 -25.98
CA LEU A 50 18.54 -36.27 -25.84
C LEU A 50 17.89 -36.18 -24.44
N SER A 51 17.68 -37.31 -23.77
CA SER A 51 17.14 -37.38 -22.41
C SER A 51 18.18 -37.08 -21.32
N MET A 52 19.46 -36.94 -21.66
CA MET A 52 20.57 -36.67 -20.72
C MET A 52 20.63 -37.69 -19.56
N ASP A 53 20.39 -38.97 -19.84
CA ASP A 53 20.45 -40.06 -18.84
C ASP A 53 21.62 -41.03 -19.09
N ALA A 54 22.13 -41.09 -20.32
CA ALA A 54 23.24 -41.96 -20.70
C ALA A 54 24.27 -41.21 -21.57
N PHE A 55 25.56 -41.54 -21.35
CA PHE A 55 26.63 -41.11 -22.24
C PHE A 55 26.66 -41.99 -23.49
N GLN A 56 26.72 -41.37 -24.66
CA GLN A 56 26.94 -42.09 -25.92
C GLN A 56 28.42 -42.40 -26.17
N SER A 57 29.31 -41.66 -25.50
CA SER A 57 30.75 -41.91 -25.51
C SER A 57 31.37 -41.48 -24.17
N PRO A 58 32.47 -42.12 -23.72
CA PRO A 58 33.17 -41.72 -22.51
C PRO A 58 33.53 -40.21 -22.54
N PRO A 59 33.36 -39.48 -21.42
CA PRO A 59 33.83 -38.10 -21.31
C PRO A 59 35.35 -38.02 -21.54
N THR A 60 35.82 -37.01 -22.25
CA THR A 60 37.25 -36.80 -22.46
C THR A 60 37.91 -36.29 -21.17
N ALA A 61 39.22 -36.52 -21.01
CA ALA A 61 39.99 -36.07 -19.86
C ALA A 61 40.00 -34.54 -19.69
N HIS A 62 40.03 -34.08 -18.44
CA HIS A 62 40.14 -32.66 -18.05
C HIS A 62 41.59 -32.28 -17.77
N CYS A 63 41.93 -31.01 -17.96
CA CYS A 63 43.24 -30.45 -17.60
C CYS A 63 43.25 -29.74 -16.24
N HIS A 64 42.21 -29.95 -15.42
CA HIS A 64 42.07 -29.34 -14.10
C HIS A 64 41.36 -30.30 -13.14
N ALA A 65 41.56 -30.06 -11.84
CA ALA A 65 40.84 -30.77 -10.80
C ALA A 65 39.34 -30.38 -10.77
N PRO A 66 38.45 -31.27 -10.29
CA PRO A 66 37.04 -30.92 -10.10
C PRO A 66 36.87 -29.91 -8.96
N ASN A 67 35.83 -29.07 -9.04
CA ASN A 67 35.47 -28.12 -7.99
C ASN A 67 34.08 -28.48 -7.42
N PRO A 68 34.01 -29.34 -6.39
CA PRO A 68 32.75 -29.79 -5.83
C PRO A 68 31.97 -28.67 -5.12
N ASP A 69 32.65 -27.69 -4.53
CA ASP A 69 32.03 -26.59 -3.79
C ASP A 69 31.24 -25.62 -4.68
N LEU A 70 31.50 -25.64 -5.99
CA LEU A 70 30.76 -24.84 -6.96
C LEU A 70 29.36 -25.40 -7.25
N VAL A 71 29.13 -26.70 -6.98
CA VAL A 71 27.86 -27.37 -7.27
C VAL A 71 26.72 -26.82 -6.39
N PRO A 72 26.87 -26.73 -5.04
CA PRO A 72 25.84 -26.14 -4.18
C PRO A 72 25.49 -24.70 -4.56
N ALA A 73 26.47 -23.89 -4.98
CA ALA A 73 26.22 -22.50 -5.39
C ALA A 73 25.34 -22.39 -6.65
N LEU A 74 25.47 -23.33 -7.59
CA LEU A 74 24.62 -23.39 -8.77
C LEU A 74 23.21 -23.89 -8.45
N GLN A 75 23.10 -24.93 -7.61
CA GLN A 75 21.82 -25.47 -7.17
C GLN A 75 21.03 -24.41 -6.41
N LEU A 76 21.66 -23.73 -5.44
CA LEU A 76 21.06 -22.61 -4.71
C LEU A 76 20.46 -21.56 -5.65
N LYS A 77 21.21 -21.13 -6.67
CA LYS A 77 20.73 -20.16 -7.66
C LYS A 77 19.56 -20.70 -8.48
N SER A 78 19.56 -21.98 -8.85
CA SER A 78 18.45 -22.62 -9.56
C SER A 78 17.19 -22.65 -8.68
N ASP A 79 17.34 -23.05 -7.43
CA ASP A 79 16.24 -23.25 -6.49
C ASP A 79 15.56 -21.93 -6.12
N ILE A 80 16.35 -20.89 -5.82
CA ILE A 80 15.77 -19.56 -5.53
C ILE A 80 15.06 -18.98 -6.75
N LYS A 81 15.52 -19.28 -7.98
CA LYS A 81 14.85 -18.83 -9.21
C LYS A 81 13.52 -19.57 -9.40
N ALA A 82 13.53 -20.89 -9.29
CA ALA A 82 12.34 -21.72 -9.43
C ALA A 82 11.29 -21.38 -8.37
N ARG A 83 11.70 -21.17 -7.12
CA ARG A 83 10.79 -20.75 -6.04
C ARG A 83 10.25 -19.34 -6.26
N ALA A 84 11.08 -18.42 -6.75
CA ALA A 84 10.66 -17.05 -7.02
C ALA A 84 9.62 -16.92 -8.14
N THR A 85 9.55 -17.87 -9.08
CA THR A 85 8.55 -17.87 -10.16
C THR A 85 7.19 -18.38 -9.72
N VAL A 86 7.11 -19.14 -8.62
CA VAL A 86 5.87 -19.82 -8.18
C VAL A 86 5.34 -19.33 -6.83
N THR A 87 6.09 -18.48 -6.12
CA THR A 87 5.71 -18.01 -4.77
C THR A 87 5.72 -16.48 -4.66
N ASP A 88 4.82 -15.96 -3.82
CA ASP A 88 4.72 -14.53 -3.48
C ASP A 88 5.47 -14.16 -2.18
N GLU A 89 6.26 -15.09 -1.63
CA GLU A 89 7.02 -14.88 -0.39
C GLU A 89 7.93 -13.63 -0.45
N PRO A 90 8.28 -12.99 0.66
CA PRO A 90 9.30 -11.94 0.65
C PRO A 90 10.64 -12.44 0.10
N THR A 91 11.38 -11.61 -0.64
CA THR A 91 12.68 -11.97 -1.22
C THR A 91 13.66 -12.46 -0.14
N SER A 92 13.65 -11.82 1.03
CA SER A 92 14.44 -12.22 2.20
C SER A 92 14.07 -13.61 2.71
N SER A 93 12.78 -13.93 2.78
CA SER A 93 12.29 -15.25 3.23
C SER A 93 12.80 -16.38 2.33
N ILE A 94 12.66 -16.20 1.00
CA ILE A 94 13.17 -17.17 0.01
C ILE A 94 14.67 -17.37 0.20
N LEU A 95 15.42 -16.27 0.33
CA LEU A 95 16.86 -16.33 0.47
C LEU A 95 17.31 -17.01 1.77
N HIS A 96 16.76 -16.61 2.92
CA HIS A 96 17.13 -17.19 4.21
C HIS A 96 16.77 -18.68 4.30
N THR A 97 15.64 -19.08 3.73
CA THR A 97 15.26 -20.49 3.66
C THR A 97 16.26 -21.29 2.82
N ALA A 98 16.68 -20.74 1.68
CA ALA A 98 17.64 -21.41 0.80
C ALA A 98 19.06 -21.46 1.41
N LEU A 99 19.49 -20.41 2.10
CA LEU A 99 20.78 -20.38 2.81
C LEU A 99 20.85 -21.39 3.96
N ARG A 100 19.73 -21.72 4.60
CA ARG A 100 19.69 -22.74 5.68
C ARG A 100 20.08 -24.14 5.18
N ALA A 101 19.77 -24.45 3.93
CA ALA A 101 20.12 -25.72 3.29
C ALA A 101 21.51 -25.70 2.63
N TYR A 102 22.21 -24.56 2.64
CA TYR A 102 23.48 -24.40 1.97
C TYR A 102 24.64 -25.01 2.80
N PRO A 103 25.48 -25.88 2.22
CA PRO A 103 26.54 -26.54 2.98
C PRO A 103 27.66 -25.57 3.35
N LEU A 104 28.08 -25.60 4.62
CA LEU A 104 29.14 -24.73 5.14
C LEU A 104 30.50 -24.97 4.47
N SER A 105 30.77 -26.19 4.00
CA SER A 105 31.99 -26.52 3.26
C SER A 105 32.13 -25.72 1.96
N ALA A 106 31.02 -25.31 1.35
CA ALA A 106 30.99 -24.54 0.11
C ALA A 106 30.83 -23.03 0.32
N ALA A 107 31.02 -22.51 1.55
CA ALA A 107 30.80 -21.11 1.88
C ALA A 107 31.64 -20.15 1.00
N GLY A 108 32.86 -20.54 0.62
CA GLY A 108 33.73 -19.74 -0.24
C GLY A 108 33.19 -19.52 -1.67
N GLN A 109 32.25 -20.34 -2.14
CA GLN A 109 31.61 -20.21 -3.45
C GLN A 109 30.26 -19.48 -3.39
N LEU A 110 29.82 -19.06 -2.20
CA LEU A 110 28.54 -18.41 -2.01
C LEU A 110 28.55 -17.00 -2.65
N PRO A 111 27.60 -16.70 -3.56
CA PRO A 111 27.47 -15.35 -4.12
C PRO A 111 27.06 -14.32 -3.06
N LYS A 112 27.38 -13.05 -3.30
CA LYS A 112 26.93 -11.95 -2.42
C LYS A 112 25.41 -11.94 -2.24
N THR A 113 24.96 -11.68 -1.02
CA THR A 113 23.55 -11.64 -0.62
C THR A 113 22.72 -10.72 -1.53
N ASP A 114 23.23 -9.52 -1.84
CA ASP A 114 22.53 -8.56 -2.71
C ASP A 114 22.33 -9.08 -4.14
N ALA A 115 23.31 -9.83 -4.67
CA ALA A 115 23.21 -10.42 -5.99
C ALA A 115 22.14 -11.53 -6.02
N LEU A 116 22.00 -12.30 -4.95
CA LEU A 116 20.95 -13.31 -4.80
C LEU A 116 19.57 -12.64 -4.67
N MET A 117 19.45 -11.60 -3.86
CA MET A 117 18.22 -10.79 -3.73
C MET A 117 17.78 -10.20 -5.07
N LEU A 118 18.72 -9.61 -5.83
CA LEU A 118 18.45 -9.09 -7.18
C LEU A 118 18.01 -10.19 -8.14
N THR A 119 18.63 -11.37 -8.06
CA THR A 119 18.27 -12.52 -8.90
C THR A 119 16.82 -12.93 -8.65
N ILE A 120 16.42 -13.07 -7.38
CA ILE A 120 15.04 -13.40 -6.99
C ILE A 120 14.07 -12.33 -7.51
N ARG A 121 14.39 -11.05 -7.33
CA ARG A 121 13.54 -9.93 -7.79
C ARG A 121 13.37 -9.93 -9.31
N ARG A 122 14.42 -10.25 -10.08
CA ARG A 122 14.36 -10.31 -11.55
C ARG A 122 13.53 -11.48 -12.09
N GLN A 123 13.43 -12.58 -11.35
CA GLN A 123 12.58 -13.71 -11.76
C GLN A 123 11.09 -13.46 -11.50
N ARG A 124 10.77 -12.56 -10.56
CA ARG A 124 9.40 -12.12 -10.35
C ARG A 124 9.00 -11.23 -11.52
N VAL A 125 8.30 -11.82 -12.48
CA VAL A 125 7.62 -11.05 -13.52
C VAL A 125 6.59 -10.19 -12.80
N ALA A 126 6.80 -8.87 -12.81
CA ALA A 126 5.74 -7.96 -12.40
C ALA A 126 4.53 -8.27 -13.29
N PRO A 127 3.32 -8.41 -12.72
CA PRO A 127 2.14 -8.55 -13.55
C PRO A 127 2.18 -7.43 -14.60
N SER A 128 1.99 -7.77 -15.87
CA SER A 128 1.72 -6.78 -16.91
C SER A 128 0.21 -6.56 -16.97
N LEU A 129 -0.23 -5.46 -17.59
CA LEU A 129 -1.63 -5.36 -17.98
C LEU A 129 -1.91 -6.45 -19.03
N ASP A 130 -3.17 -6.89 -19.08
CA ASP A 130 -3.64 -7.73 -20.17
C ASP A 130 -3.54 -6.95 -21.51
N PRO A 131 -3.53 -7.62 -22.67
CA PRO A 131 -3.41 -6.98 -23.98
C PRO A 131 -4.42 -5.83 -24.20
N ASP A 132 -5.58 -5.93 -23.57
CA ASP A 132 -6.67 -4.95 -23.64
C ASP A 132 -6.47 -3.75 -22.68
N GLY A 133 -5.31 -3.66 -22.01
CA GLY A 133 -4.99 -2.62 -21.04
C GLY A 133 -5.63 -2.80 -19.66
N ARG A 134 -6.30 -3.93 -19.43
CA ARG A 134 -6.99 -4.26 -18.17
C ARG A 134 -6.07 -4.86 -17.13
N LEU A 135 -6.47 -4.75 -15.86
CA LEU A 135 -5.80 -5.44 -14.76
C LEU A 135 -5.96 -6.97 -14.88
N PRO A 136 -4.88 -7.75 -14.66
CA PRO A 136 -4.93 -9.21 -14.72
C PRO A 136 -5.97 -9.82 -13.80
N GLU A 137 -6.64 -10.90 -14.23
CA GLU A 137 -7.71 -11.57 -13.49
C GLU A 137 -7.36 -11.86 -12.02
N LYS A 138 -6.11 -12.28 -11.75
CA LYS A 138 -5.60 -12.55 -10.39
C LYS A 138 -5.62 -11.34 -9.44
N LEU A 139 -5.67 -10.12 -9.96
CA LEU A 139 -5.72 -8.87 -9.21
C LEU A 139 -7.13 -8.26 -9.17
N ARG A 140 -8.08 -8.81 -9.94
CA ARG A 140 -9.46 -8.34 -9.99
C ARG A 140 -10.31 -8.87 -8.83
N LYS A 141 -9.79 -9.86 -8.08
CA LYS A 141 -10.46 -10.49 -6.94
C LYS A 141 -9.72 -10.27 -5.62
N THR A 142 -10.44 -10.33 -4.51
CA THR A 142 -9.88 -10.33 -3.16
C THR A 142 -9.18 -11.66 -2.85
N ASP A 143 -8.44 -11.71 -1.74
CA ASP A 143 -7.85 -12.98 -1.24
C ASP A 143 -8.90 -14.03 -0.89
N ARG A 144 -10.17 -13.62 -0.73
CA ARG A 144 -11.32 -14.48 -0.43
C ARG A 144 -12.18 -14.78 -1.67
N GLY A 145 -11.76 -14.34 -2.85
CA GLY A 145 -12.41 -14.65 -4.13
C GLY A 145 -13.59 -13.75 -4.52
N GLU A 146 -13.86 -12.68 -3.77
CA GLU A 146 -14.87 -11.68 -4.15
C GLU A 146 -14.31 -10.72 -5.21
N ASP A 147 -15.15 -10.21 -6.11
CA ASP A 147 -14.74 -9.18 -7.08
C ASP A 147 -14.35 -7.89 -6.33
N LEU A 148 -13.12 -7.41 -6.58
CA LEU A 148 -12.55 -6.20 -5.99
C LEU A 148 -12.72 -4.97 -6.89
N ILE A 149 -12.92 -5.16 -8.18
CA ILE A 149 -13.11 -4.08 -9.15
C ILE A 149 -14.57 -4.07 -9.56
N LEU A 150 -15.32 -3.09 -9.06
CA LEU A 150 -16.73 -2.92 -9.41
C LEU A 150 -16.92 -2.22 -10.76
N PHE A 151 -16.04 -1.27 -11.07
CA PHE A 151 -16.10 -0.48 -12.29
C PHE A 151 -14.69 -0.16 -12.78
N GLU A 152 -14.48 -0.27 -14.09
CA GLU A 152 -13.21 0.03 -14.75
C GLU A 152 -13.48 0.70 -16.09
N SER A 153 -12.90 1.89 -16.26
CA SER A 153 -12.89 2.67 -17.49
C SER A 153 -11.49 3.27 -17.68
N VAL A 154 -11.27 3.92 -18.83
CA VAL A 154 -9.99 4.58 -19.13
C VAL A 154 -9.60 5.65 -18.09
N LYS A 155 -10.58 6.31 -17.45
CA LYS A 155 -10.35 7.44 -16.54
C LYS A 155 -10.62 7.12 -15.07
N LEU A 156 -11.39 6.08 -14.79
CA LEU A 156 -11.90 5.79 -13.46
C LEU A 156 -11.92 4.29 -13.21
N ILE A 157 -11.36 3.89 -12.07
CA ILE A 157 -11.43 2.54 -11.53
C ILE A 157 -11.99 2.64 -10.12
N ILE A 158 -13.02 1.85 -9.83
CA ILE A 158 -13.64 1.78 -8.51
C ILE A 158 -13.26 0.43 -7.88
N PHE A 159 -12.41 0.52 -6.86
CA PHE A 159 -12.05 -0.61 -6.01
C PHE A 159 -13.07 -0.74 -4.87
N THR A 160 -13.92 -1.74 -4.94
CA THR A 160 -14.85 -2.10 -3.86
C THR A 160 -15.45 -3.47 -4.13
N THR A 161 -16.10 -4.04 -3.13
CA THR A 161 -16.78 -5.33 -3.22
C THR A 161 -18.28 -5.17 -2.94
N LYS A 162 -19.10 -6.17 -3.28
CA LYS A 162 -20.53 -6.16 -2.95
C LYS A 162 -20.75 -6.21 -1.45
N SER A 163 -19.89 -6.92 -0.73
CA SER A 163 -19.87 -6.93 0.75
C SER A 163 -19.60 -5.53 1.31
N ASN A 164 -18.57 -4.84 0.80
CA ASN A 164 -18.27 -3.47 1.22
C ASN A 164 -19.46 -2.53 0.96
N LEU A 165 -20.11 -2.62 -0.20
CA LEU A 165 -21.29 -1.82 -0.52
C LEU A 165 -22.48 -2.14 0.40
N SER A 166 -22.68 -3.41 0.75
CA SER A 166 -23.76 -3.83 1.65
C SER A 166 -23.56 -3.27 3.06
N ILE A 167 -22.31 -3.24 3.52
CA ILE A 167 -21.92 -2.59 4.78
C ILE A 167 -22.17 -1.09 4.67
N LEU A 168 -21.64 -0.41 3.65
CA LEU A 168 -21.81 1.04 3.45
C LEU A 168 -23.28 1.47 3.41
N LYS A 169 -24.16 0.65 2.80
CA LYS A 169 -25.61 0.88 2.75
C LYS A 169 -26.28 0.91 4.14
N GLN A 170 -25.72 0.20 5.12
CA GLN A 170 -26.28 0.14 6.49
C GLN A 170 -25.93 1.38 7.32
N TYR A 171 -24.87 2.11 6.97
CA TYR A 171 -24.42 3.26 7.74
C TYR A 171 -24.97 4.57 7.17
N LYS A 172 -25.54 5.40 8.05
CA LYS A 172 -26.12 6.70 7.73
C LYS A 172 -25.09 7.76 7.33
N HIS A 173 -23.85 7.63 7.82
CA HIS A 173 -22.80 8.63 7.64
C HIS A 173 -21.64 8.04 6.83
N TRP A 174 -21.30 8.70 5.72
CA TRP A 174 -20.15 8.35 4.89
C TRP A 174 -19.07 9.41 5.04
N PHE A 175 -17.85 8.96 5.28
CA PHE A 175 -16.67 9.82 5.30
C PHE A 175 -15.85 9.54 4.05
N ALA A 176 -15.65 10.58 3.25
CA ALA A 176 -14.80 10.55 2.08
C ALA A 176 -13.76 11.66 2.23
N ASP A 177 -12.54 11.39 1.80
CA ASP A 177 -11.48 12.39 1.71
C ASP A 177 -10.95 12.40 0.28
N GLY A 178 -10.83 13.62 -0.26
CA GLY A 178 -10.52 13.92 -1.65
C GLY A 178 -9.13 14.50 -1.82
N THR A 179 -8.15 14.09 -1.01
CA THR A 179 -6.85 14.76 -0.97
C THR A 179 -5.70 13.88 -1.43
N PHE A 180 -5.45 13.84 -2.74
CA PHE A 180 -4.11 13.58 -3.27
C PHE A 180 -3.37 14.91 -3.37
N LYS A 181 -2.85 15.39 -2.24
CA LYS A 181 -2.05 16.62 -2.03
C LYS A 181 -2.57 17.91 -2.70
N VAL A 182 -3.24 18.79 -1.95
CA VAL A 182 -3.28 20.23 -2.26
C VAL A 182 -3.44 21.08 -0.97
N ILE A 183 -2.38 21.85 -0.66
CA ILE A 183 -2.29 23.11 0.13
C ILE A 183 -2.17 23.03 1.67
N ALA A 184 -1.32 23.94 2.18
CA ALA A 184 -0.75 24.06 3.52
C ALA A 184 -1.73 24.58 4.57
N ASN A 185 -1.63 23.98 5.76
CA ASN A 185 -2.47 24.17 6.93
C ASN A 185 -1.83 25.18 7.89
N GLU A 186 -2.26 26.44 7.94
CA GLU A 186 -2.06 27.27 9.15
C GLU A 186 -3.28 28.14 9.52
N THR A 187 -4.21 28.45 8.60
CA THR A 187 -5.35 29.35 8.88
C THR A 187 -6.66 28.67 9.31
N PHE A 188 -6.80 27.34 9.18
CA PHE A 188 -8.09 26.65 9.33
C PHE A 188 -8.49 26.26 10.77
N SER A 189 -7.56 26.30 11.72
CA SER A 189 -7.80 25.71 13.06
C SER A 189 -8.79 26.51 13.92
N LEU A 190 -8.80 27.84 13.82
CA LEU A 190 -9.67 28.72 14.62
C LEU A 190 -11.07 28.89 14.04
N LEU A 191 -11.27 28.64 12.74
CA LEU A 191 -12.49 28.97 12.00
C LEU A 191 -13.48 27.80 11.87
N SER A 192 -13.07 26.58 12.24
CA SER A 192 -13.94 25.41 12.40
C SER A 192 -14.87 25.47 13.65
N LEU A 193 -14.78 26.55 14.44
CA LEU A 193 -15.36 26.66 15.79
C LEU A 193 -16.80 27.15 15.87
N ILE A 194 -17.43 27.57 14.77
CA ILE A 194 -18.81 28.06 14.85
C ILE A 194 -19.78 26.87 14.84
N VAL A 195 -19.79 26.17 15.97
CA VAL A 195 -20.67 25.03 16.24
C VAL A 195 -21.93 25.59 16.86
N SER A 196 -22.94 25.84 16.03
CA SER A 196 -24.20 26.40 16.49
C SER A 196 -25.39 25.55 16.05
N ARG A 197 -26.42 25.46 16.89
CA ARG A 197 -27.67 24.78 16.55
C ARG A 197 -28.43 25.46 15.39
N LEU A 198 -28.24 26.77 15.20
CA LEU A 198 -28.97 27.56 14.21
C LEU A 198 -28.00 28.33 13.31
N VAL A 199 -28.29 28.31 12.00
CA VAL A 199 -27.61 29.11 10.95
C VAL A 199 -27.54 30.60 11.33
N GLY A 200 -28.58 31.13 11.97
CA GLY A 200 -28.60 32.54 12.42
C GLY A 200 -27.61 32.86 13.54
N ASP A 201 -27.27 31.87 14.37
CA ASP A 201 -26.31 32.04 15.45
C ASP A 201 -24.87 31.82 14.97
N VAL A 202 -24.68 31.22 13.78
CA VAL A 202 -23.37 31.15 13.11
C VAL A 202 -22.85 32.54 12.76
N ILE A 203 -23.72 33.37 12.20
CA ILE A 203 -23.40 34.75 11.86
C ILE A 203 -23.08 35.57 13.12
N LYS A 204 -23.92 35.45 14.17
CA LYS A 204 -23.68 36.15 15.44
C LYS A 204 -22.36 35.75 16.09
N ALA A 205 -22.03 34.46 16.04
CA ALA A 205 -20.77 33.96 16.56
C ALA A 205 -19.57 34.54 15.79
N PHE A 206 -19.68 34.66 14.46
CA PHE A 206 -18.66 35.34 13.66
C PHE A 206 -18.52 36.81 14.07
N ASP A 207 -19.64 37.55 14.19
CA ASP A 207 -19.60 38.97 14.58
C ASP A 207 -18.92 39.14 15.98
N ILE A 208 -19.25 38.30 16.97
CA ILE A 208 -18.60 38.31 18.31
C ILE A 208 -17.10 38.03 18.22
N VAL A 209 -16.70 37.05 17.40
CA VAL A 209 -15.30 36.63 17.28
C VAL A 209 -14.49 37.67 16.51
N ALA A 210 -15.05 38.27 15.46
CA ALA A 210 -14.41 39.32 14.67
C ALA A 210 -14.08 40.56 15.52
N GLU A 211 -14.92 40.90 16.49
CA GLU A 211 -14.67 42.01 17.44
C GLU A 211 -13.46 41.77 18.38
N LEU A 212 -12.96 40.53 18.48
CA LEU A 212 -11.79 40.20 19.31
C LEU A 212 -10.45 40.34 18.58
N PHE A 213 -10.47 40.58 17.28
CA PHE A 213 -9.27 40.71 16.47
C PHE A 213 -8.90 42.19 16.29
N ASP A 214 -7.60 42.47 16.30
CA ASP A 214 -7.04 43.78 15.97
C ASP A 214 -6.98 43.97 14.43
N ASP A 215 -6.75 45.21 13.98
CA ASP A 215 -6.73 45.62 12.56
C ASP A 215 -5.78 44.78 11.67
N ASP A 216 -4.75 44.15 12.25
CA ASP A 216 -3.82 43.26 11.53
C ASP A 216 -4.47 41.96 11.00
N ALA A 217 -5.72 41.66 11.39
CA ALA A 217 -6.46 40.47 10.98
C ALA A 217 -7.54 40.73 9.92
N ASP A 218 -7.60 41.94 9.34
CA ASP A 218 -8.62 42.31 8.35
C ASP A 218 -8.62 41.36 7.13
N ASP A 219 -7.44 41.04 6.58
CA ASP A 219 -7.30 40.15 5.42
C ASP A 219 -7.90 38.74 5.65
N PRO A 220 -7.54 38.00 6.73
CA PRO A 220 -8.13 36.69 7.00
C PRO A 220 -9.62 36.76 7.41
N LEU A 221 -10.06 37.83 8.09
CA LEU A 221 -11.46 38.02 8.44
C LEU A 221 -12.33 38.26 7.20
N ASP A 222 -11.90 39.13 6.29
CA ASP A 222 -12.58 39.41 5.02
C ASP A 222 -12.68 38.16 4.15
N TYR A 223 -11.59 37.39 4.05
CA TYR A 223 -11.61 36.10 3.37
C TYR A 223 -12.66 35.17 3.98
N PHE A 224 -12.66 35.03 5.30
CA PHE A 224 -13.56 34.11 5.97
C PHE A 224 -15.02 34.56 5.86
N GLU A 225 -15.30 35.84 6.06
CA GLU A 225 -16.62 36.40 5.92
C GLU A 225 -17.16 36.13 4.52
N LYS A 226 -16.34 36.35 3.48
CA LYS A 226 -16.75 36.12 2.09
C LYS A 226 -16.98 34.66 1.74
N THR A 227 -16.09 33.78 2.16
CA THR A 227 -16.14 32.36 1.76
C THR A 227 -17.14 31.56 2.59
N TRP A 228 -17.24 31.81 3.90
CA TRP A 228 -17.92 30.91 4.84
C TRP A 228 -19.15 31.52 5.51
N ILE A 229 -19.20 32.83 5.72
CA ILE A 229 -20.31 33.48 6.44
C ILE A 229 -21.33 34.12 5.49
N GLY A 230 -20.85 34.80 4.46
CA GLY A 230 -21.61 35.68 3.57
C GLY A 230 -21.40 37.15 3.92
N GLU A 231 -20.84 37.92 2.99
CA GLU A 231 -20.59 39.36 3.16
C GLU A 231 -21.88 40.13 3.42
N ARG A 232 -21.82 41.17 4.26
CA ARG A 232 -22.92 42.14 4.38
C ARG A 232 -23.24 42.77 3.01
N LYS A 233 -24.53 42.87 2.68
CA LYS A 233 -24.95 43.50 1.42
C LYS A 233 -24.63 44.99 1.46
N ARG A 234 -23.98 45.50 0.41
CA ARG A 234 -23.66 46.94 0.26
C ARG A 234 -24.92 47.84 0.21
N ARG A 235 -26.06 47.28 -0.19
CA ARG A 235 -27.38 47.95 -0.22
C ARG A 235 -28.46 46.96 0.22
N GLY A 236 -29.36 47.39 1.09
CA GLY A 236 -30.45 46.58 1.65
C GLY A 236 -30.11 45.89 2.98
N ILE A 237 -31.06 45.15 3.53
CA ILE A 237 -30.92 44.42 4.79
C ILE A 237 -30.44 42.98 4.50
N GLY A 238 -29.45 42.50 5.27
CA GLY A 238 -29.00 41.10 5.26
C GLY A 238 -27.61 40.87 4.64
N ARG A 239 -27.23 39.59 4.58
CA ARG A 239 -25.95 39.10 4.04
C ARG A 239 -26.14 38.41 2.69
N LYS A 240 -25.09 38.33 1.88
CA LYS A 240 -25.04 37.47 0.68
C LYS A 240 -24.99 36.01 1.12
N ASP A 241 -25.35 35.10 0.21
CA ASP A 241 -25.13 33.68 0.46
C ASP A 241 -23.62 33.39 0.48
N PRO A 242 -23.14 32.59 1.46
CA PRO A 242 -21.73 32.18 1.49
C PRO A 242 -21.41 31.28 0.30
N GLN A 243 -20.12 31.21 -0.06
CA GLN A 243 -19.66 30.26 -1.08
C GLN A 243 -19.93 28.81 -0.67
N PHE A 244 -19.84 28.51 0.63
CA PHE A 244 -20.21 27.22 1.20
C PHE A 244 -21.32 27.39 2.24
N ALA A 245 -22.46 26.74 2.00
CA ALA A 245 -23.61 26.79 2.89
C ALA A 245 -23.24 26.30 4.31
N HIS A 246 -23.75 26.98 5.34
CA HIS A 246 -23.41 26.70 6.75
C HIS A 246 -23.67 25.25 7.16
N GLN A 247 -24.70 24.62 6.59
CA GLN A 247 -25.05 23.22 6.86
C GLN A 247 -23.98 22.21 6.41
N LEU A 248 -23.07 22.60 5.51
CA LEU A 248 -22.02 21.70 5.02
C LEU A 248 -20.87 21.56 6.01
N TRP A 249 -20.57 22.61 6.77
CA TRP A 249 -19.38 22.69 7.62
C TRP A 249 -19.69 22.82 9.12
N ASN A 250 -20.92 23.19 9.48
CA ASN A 250 -21.35 23.21 10.87
C ASN A 250 -21.37 21.78 11.45
N VAL A 251 -20.66 21.59 12.57
CA VAL A 251 -20.48 20.28 13.20
C VAL A 251 -21.41 20.03 14.38
N TYR A 252 -22.36 20.93 14.68
CA TYR A 252 -23.29 20.79 15.82
C TYR A 252 -24.03 19.45 15.80
N ASP A 253 -24.70 19.14 14.69
CA ASP A 253 -25.46 17.90 14.54
C ASP A 253 -24.56 16.66 14.58
N ARG A 254 -23.31 16.78 14.13
CA ARG A 254 -22.34 15.67 14.20
C ARG A 254 -21.97 15.36 15.64
N ILE A 255 -21.72 16.39 16.44
CA ILE A 255 -21.35 16.24 17.86
C ILE A 255 -22.51 15.62 18.64
N ILE A 256 -23.73 16.14 18.47
CA ILE A 256 -24.92 15.58 19.14
C ILE A 256 -25.20 14.14 18.70
N ALA A 257 -24.91 13.78 17.45
CA ALA A 257 -25.06 12.42 16.94
C ALA A 257 -23.90 11.47 17.33
N GLY A 258 -22.89 11.93 18.09
CA GLY A 258 -21.71 11.14 18.43
C GLY A 258 -20.83 10.79 17.22
N VAL A 259 -20.96 11.56 16.13
CA VAL A 259 -20.23 11.36 14.87
C VAL A 259 -18.91 12.14 14.91
N PRO A 260 -17.80 11.60 14.38
CA PRO A 260 -16.52 12.31 14.33
C PRO A 260 -16.63 13.73 13.76
N ARG A 261 -16.09 14.70 14.50
CA ARG A 261 -16.04 16.14 14.13
C ARG A 261 -15.24 16.39 12.85
N SER A 262 -14.14 15.67 12.69
CA SER A 262 -13.24 15.78 11.54
C SER A 262 -13.01 14.44 10.84
N ASN A 263 -12.45 14.52 9.65
CA ASN A 263 -11.99 13.41 8.82
C ASN A 263 -10.62 12.84 9.26
N ASN A 264 -10.06 13.23 10.42
CA ASN A 264 -8.72 12.82 10.87
C ASN A 264 -8.50 11.29 10.86
N ALA A 265 -9.55 10.51 11.09
CA ALA A 265 -9.46 9.04 11.03
C ALA A 265 -9.21 8.55 9.59
N VAL A 266 -9.82 9.21 8.60
CA VAL A 266 -9.63 8.96 7.17
C VAL A 266 -8.23 9.43 6.75
N GLU A 267 -7.83 10.64 7.13
CA GLU A 267 -6.47 11.15 6.86
C GLU A 267 -5.38 10.28 7.49
N GLY A 268 -5.59 9.84 8.74
CA GLY A 268 -4.70 8.91 9.42
C GLY A 268 -4.61 7.56 8.70
N TRP A 269 -5.72 7.07 8.16
CA TRP A 269 -5.70 5.88 7.31
C TRP A 269 -4.98 6.13 5.98
N HIS A 270 -5.21 7.27 5.32
CA HIS A 270 -4.53 7.67 4.10
C HIS A 270 -3.02 7.75 4.28
N ASN A 271 -2.55 8.40 5.35
CA ASN A 271 -1.13 8.49 5.69
C ASN A 271 -0.52 7.10 5.94
N ALA A 272 -1.24 6.23 6.67
CA ALA A 272 -0.79 4.86 6.88
C ALA A 272 -0.76 4.06 5.58
N PHE A 273 -1.74 4.24 4.69
CA PHE A 273 -1.77 3.60 3.38
C PHE A 273 -0.65 4.07 2.46
N ALA A 274 -0.45 5.38 2.35
CA ALA A 274 0.66 5.97 1.59
C ALA A 274 2.02 5.45 2.10
N SER A 275 2.21 5.41 3.42
CA SER A 275 3.39 4.82 4.06
C SER A 275 3.57 3.34 3.68
N ARG A 276 2.50 2.53 3.70
CA ARG A 276 2.52 1.11 3.30
C ARG A 276 2.74 0.87 1.80
N VAL A 277 2.25 1.76 0.94
CA VAL A 277 2.52 1.74 -0.50
C VAL A 277 4.00 2.01 -0.74
N SER A 278 4.58 2.98 -0.03
CA SER A 278 6.00 3.37 -0.06
C SER A 278 6.54 3.69 -1.47
N ILE A 279 5.68 4.15 -2.37
CA ILE A 279 6.01 4.46 -3.77
C ILE A 279 5.31 5.78 -4.12
N ASN A 280 6.07 6.76 -4.60
CA ASN A 280 5.54 8.09 -4.94
C ASN A 280 4.62 8.06 -6.17
N HIS A 281 4.93 7.18 -7.14
CA HIS A 281 4.16 7.00 -8.37
C HIS A 281 3.96 5.50 -8.65
N PRO A 282 3.05 4.83 -7.93
CA PRO A 282 2.81 3.41 -8.13
C PRO A 282 2.15 3.18 -9.50
N THR A 283 2.56 2.12 -10.19
CA THR A 283 1.79 1.62 -11.34
C THR A 283 0.44 1.11 -10.86
N ILE A 284 -0.58 1.12 -11.72
CA ILE A 284 -1.93 0.64 -11.35
C ILE A 284 -1.92 -0.79 -10.81
N ILE A 285 -1.01 -1.63 -11.29
CA ILE A 285 -0.81 -3.00 -10.83
C ILE A 285 -0.31 -3.03 -9.38
N LYS A 286 0.74 -2.26 -9.07
CA LYS A 286 1.26 -2.17 -7.70
C LYS A 286 0.25 -1.54 -6.76
N LEU A 287 -0.50 -0.53 -7.22
CA LEU A 287 -1.57 0.07 -6.44
C LEU A 287 -2.65 -0.98 -6.13
N THR A 288 -3.09 -1.74 -7.13
CA THR A 288 -4.10 -2.80 -6.96
C THR A 288 -3.63 -3.90 -6.01
N GLU A 289 -2.37 -4.34 -6.11
CA GLU A 289 -1.78 -5.31 -5.16
C GLU A 289 -1.82 -4.78 -3.72
N LYS A 290 -1.51 -3.50 -3.52
CA LYS A 290 -1.54 -2.86 -2.20
C LYS A 290 -2.97 -2.68 -1.69
N THR A 291 -3.90 -2.27 -2.55
CA THR A 291 -5.33 -2.15 -2.24
C THR A 291 -5.92 -3.51 -1.87
N ARG A 292 -5.59 -4.58 -2.61
CA ARG A 292 -6.04 -5.95 -2.30
C ARG A 292 -5.58 -6.40 -0.92
N ARG A 293 -4.31 -6.15 -0.56
CA ARG A 293 -3.78 -6.47 0.78
C ARG A 293 -4.51 -5.68 1.88
N GLU A 294 -4.86 -4.42 1.61
CA GLU A 294 -5.66 -3.64 2.54
C GLU A 294 -7.07 -4.14 2.69
N GLN A 295 -7.73 -4.52 1.59
CA GLN A 295 -9.04 -5.15 1.62
C GLN A 295 -9.03 -6.40 2.51
N SER A 296 -8.03 -7.27 2.37
CA SER A 296 -7.90 -8.47 3.21
C SER A 296 -7.78 -8.15 4.70
N LYS A 297 -7.06 -7.08 5.05
CA LYS A 297 -6.99 -6.59 6.43
C LYS A 297 -8.34 -6.04 6.90
N PHE A 298 -9.01 -5.25 6.07
CA PHE A 298 -10.31 -4.68 6.40
C PHE A 298 -11.38 -5.74 6.61
N GLU A 299 -11.39 -6.81 5.82
CA GLU A 299 -12.33 -7.90 6.01
C GLU A 299 -12.16 -8.59 7.38
N ILE A 300 -10.93 -8.66 7.90
CA ILE A 300 -10.66 -9.16 9.26
C ILE A 300 -11.16 -8.15 10.30
N ASP A 301 -10.84 -6.88 10.12
CA ASP A 301 -11.23 -5.81 11.03
C ASP A 301 -12.76 -5.67 11.11
N ILE A 302 -13.47 -5.74 9.98
CA ILE A 302 -14.94 -5.77 9.91
C ILE A 302 -15.48 -6.99 10.66
N ALA A 303 -14.94 -8.19 10.41
CA ALA A 303 -15.41 -9.40 11.10
C ALA A 303 -15.26 -9.28 12.63
N LYS A 304 -14.15 -8.71 13.11
CA LYS A 304 -13.93 -8.42 14.52
C LYS A 304 -14.96 -7.43 15.08
N ILE A 305 -15.22 -6.34 14.36
CA ILE A 305 -16.22 -5.34 14.76
C ILE A 305 -17.61 -5.96 14.85
N LEU A 306 -17.99 -6.79 13.87
CA LEU A 306 -19.27 -7.50 13.87
C LEU A 306 -19.39 -8.51 15.02
N GLN A 307 -18.26 -9.03 15.53
CA GLN A 307 -18.18 -9.86 16.73
C GLN A 307 -18.16 -9.05 18.04
N GLY A 308 -18.20 -7.71 17.98
CA GLY A 308 -18.16 -6.83 19.14
C GLY A 308 -16.76 -6.51 19.66
N HIS A 309 -15.70 -6.86 18.93
CA HIS A 309 -14.32 -6.51 19.33
C HIS A 309 -13.96 -5.08 18.91
N GLU A 310 -13.27 -4.34 19.81
CA GLU A 310 -12.70 -3.04 19.50
C GLU A 310 -11.39 -3.21 18.70
N VAL A 311 -11.38 -2.77 17.43
CA VAL A 311 -10.23 -2.97 16.52
C VAL A 311 -9.19 -1.84 16.61
N LYS A 312 -9.61 -0.64 17.01
CA LYS A 312 -8.71 0.52 17.21
C LYS A 312 -9.13 1.31 18.43
N THR A 313 -8.22 1.42 19.39
CA THR A 313 -8.39 2.30 20.55
C THR A 313 -7.95 3.72 20.20
N ARG A 314 -8.88 4.68 20.19
CA ARG A 314 -8.52 6.11 20.20
C ARG A 314 -7.75 6.43 21.48
N LYS A 315 -6.72 7.29 21.39
CA LYS A 315 -6.00 7.78 22.57
C LYS A 315 -6.99 8.41 23.55
N LEU A 316 -6.83 8.12 24.85
CA LEU A 316 -7.73 8.58 25.91
C LEU A 316 -7.92 10.10 25.92
N MET A 317 -6.85 10.85 25.63
CA MET A 317 -6.91 12.33 25.56
C MET A 317 -7.93 12.85 24.54
N TYR A 318 -8.09 12.19 23.39
CA TYR A 318 -9.07 12.59 22.37
C TYR A 318 -10.49 12.17 22.75
N LYS A 319 -10.66 11.02 23.42
CA LYS A 319 -11.97 10.60 23.97
C LYS A 319 -12.47 11.63 24.98
N LYS A 320 -11.62 12.01 25.95
CA LYS A 320 -11.92 13.05 26.96
C LYS A 320 -12.16 14.44 26.35
N LEU A 321 -11.48 14.77 25.26
CA LEU A 321 -11.73 16.02 24.55
C LEU A 321 -13.14 16.01 23.92
N ASP A 322 -13.48 14.95 23.19
CA ASP A 322 -14.79 14.84 22.55
C ASP A 322 -15.92 14.84 23.59
N GLU A 323 -15.78 14.15 24.74
CA GLU A 323 -16.74 14.18 25.86
C GLU A 323 -16.97 15.59 26.43
N ARG A 324 -15.90 16.39 26.60
CA ARG A 324 -15.99 17.78 27.07
C ARG A 324 -16.71 18.66 26.06
N ILE A 325 -16.37 18.54 24.78
CA ILE A 325 -17.00 19.30 23.70
C ILE A 325 -18.49 18.92 23.57
N GLU A 326 -18.82 17.63 23.64
CA GLU A 326 -20.21 17.15 23.60
C GLU A 326 -21.04 17.71 24.76
N SER A 327 -20.47 17.76 25.97
CA SER A 327 -21.12 18.34 27.15
C SER A 327 -21.43 19.84 26.95
N LEU A 328 -20.47 20.60 26.41
CA LEU A 328 -20.65 22.03 26.12
C LEU A 328 -21.72 22.28 25.05
N VAL A 329 -21.68 21.49 23.97
CA VAL A 329 -22.61 21.62 22.83
C VAL A 329 -24.02 21.19 23.21
N SER A 330 -24.15 20.22 24.12
CA SER A 330 -25.44 19.80 24.68
C SER A 330 -26.05 20.85 25.60
N ALA A 331 -25.22 21.63 26.29
CA ALA A 331 -25.62 22.76 27.12
C ALA A 331 -25.74 24.09 26.34
N TYR A 332 -25.74 24.04 25.00
CA TYR A 332 -25.78 25.23 24.16
C TYR A 332 -27.03 26.09 24.41
N ASP A 333 -26.81 27.36 24.74
CA ASP A 333 -27.82 28.39 24.87
C ASP A 333 -27.45 29.58 23.98
N SER A 334 -28.35 29.95 23.06
CA SER A 334 -28.12 31.06 22.12
C SER A 334 -28.07 32.43 22.82
N TYR A 335 -28.63 32.56 24.02
CA TYR A 335 -28.52 33.78 24.84
C TYR A 335 -27.15 33.92 25.50
N GLN A 336 -26.38 32.84 25.63
CA GLN A 336 -25.05 32.80 26.24
C GLN A 336 -23.94 32.50 25.20
N LEU A 337 -24.18 32.87 23.94
CA LEU A 337 -23.31 32.52 22.81
C LEU A 337 -21.83 32.90 23.04
N GLY A 338 -21.54 34.11 23.56
CA GLY A 338 -20.17 34.53 23.83
C GLY A 338 -19.46 33.66 24.88
N GLN A 339 -20.14 33.33 25.98
CA GLN A 339 -19.61 32.44 27.02
C GLN A 339 -19.40 31.03 26.48
N TYR A 340 -20.35 30.53 25.68
CA TYR A 340 -20.24 29.24 25.02
C TYR A 340 -19.00 29.18 24.11
N LEU A 341 -18.78 30.18 23.26
CA LEU A 341 -17.60 30.26 22.38
C LEU A 341 -16.30 30.26 23.18
N SER A 342 -16.23 31.03 24.27
CA SER A 342 -15.07 31.07 25.17
C SER A 342 -14.79 29.70 25.80
N ASN A 343 -15.83 29.01 26.28
CA ASN A 343 -15.72 27.69 26.88
C ASN A 343 -15.26 26.63 25.86
N VAL A 344 -15.74 26.70 24.62
CA VAL A 344 -15.30 25.80 23.54
C VAL A 344 -13.84 26.07 23.18
N ALA A 345 -13.45 27.34 23.05
CA ALA A 345 -12.06 27.73 22.75
C ALA A 345 -11.06 27.22 23.80
N ALA A 346 -11.41 27.26 25.09
CA ALA A 346 -10.57 26.76 26.18
C ALA A 346 -10.25 25.25 26.11
N ASN A 347 -10.99 24.47 25.30
CA ASN A 347 -10.74 23.04 25.12
C ASN A 347 -9.82 22.73 23.93
N ILE A 348 -9.51 23.72 23.09
CA ILE A 348 -8.78 23.55 21.84
C ILE A 348 -7.37 24.14 22.05
N TYR A 349 -6.48 23.33 22.62
CA TYR A 349 -5.05 23.62 22.62
C TYR A 349 -4.46 23.15 21.29
N LEU A 350 -3.86 24.08 20.54
CA LEU A 350 -3.13 23.83 19.29
C LEU A 350 -1.92 22.91 19.50
#